data_AF-A0A2G2DK63-F1
#
_entry.id   AF-A0A2G2DK63-F1
#
_cell.length_a   1.000
_cell.length_b   1.000
_cell.length_c   1.000
_cell.angle_alpha   90.00
_cell.angle_beta   90.00
_cell.angle_gamma   90.00
#
_symmetry.space_group_name_H-M   'P 1'
#
loop_
_entity.id
_entity.type
_entity.pdbx_description
1 polymer ?
#
loop_
_entity_poly.entity_id
_entity_poly.type
_entity_poly.pdbx_seq_one_letter_code
_entity_poly.pdbx_strand_id
1 'polypeptide(L)'
;MLYSLDFLAAIFAMATGFATAWVGLEIVRLAGWREPEAAAGRLHPVRIGIEMVLAAVLGPRLLLVNGFRNWRAGLVSLPLYAVLTLVAAGWSMCSGVIVLQVAFASGYFLA
;
A
#
# COMPACT_ATOMS: atom_id res chain seq x y z
N MET A 1 -12.13 2.08 -27.34
CA MET A 1 -12.76 3.08 -26.45
C MET A 1 -12.45 2.66 -25.03
N LEU A 2 -11.48 3.31 -24.37
CA LEU A 2 -11.40 3.25 -22.90
C LEU A 2 -12.55 4.14 -22.43
N TYR A 3 -13.61 3.54 -21.90
CA TYR A 3 -14.82 4.26 -21.53
C TYR A 3 -14.53 5.06 -20.25
N SER A 4 -15.16 6.22 -20.08
CA SER A 4 -15.03 7.06 -18.86
C SER A 4 -15.24 6.28 -17.56
N LEU A 5 -16.01 5.19 -17.62
CA LEU A 5 -16.22 4.24 -16.54
C LEU A 5 -14.94 3.50 -16.13
N ASP A 6 -14.06 3.16 -17.07
CA ASP A 6 -12.79 2.46 -16.78
C ASP A 6 -11.83 3.37 -15.99
N PHE A 7 -11.78 4.66 -16.35
CA PHE A 7 -11.02 5.66 -15.62
C PHE A 7 -11.56 5.87 -14.22
N LEU A 8 -12.89 5.95 -14.08
CA LEU A 8 -13.52 6.12 -12.77
C LEU A 8 -13.29 4.90 -11.88
N ALA A 9 -13.41 3.69 -12.44
CA ALA A 9 -13.10 2.44 -11.74
C ALA A 9 -11.62 2.39 -11.30
N ALA A 10 -10.70 2.85 -12.16
CA ALA A 10 -9.28 2.93 -11.82
C ALA A 10 -9.01 3.89 -10.65
N ILE A 11 -9.65 5.06 -10.64
CA ILE A 11 -9.57 6.03 -9.55
C ILE A 11 -10.14 5.44 -8.26
N PHE A 12 -11.30 4.78 -8.31
CA PHE A 12 -11.89 4.14 -7.14
C PHE A 12 -11.03 2.99 -6.61
N ALA A 13 -10.47 2.17 -7.48
CA ALA A 13 -9.55 1.11 -7.08
C ALA A 13 -8.32 1.70 -6.40
N MET A 14 -7.69 2.72 -7.01
CA MET A 14 -6.54 3.41 -6.43
C MET A 14 -6.86 4.04 -5.06
N ALA A 15 -8.02 4.70 -4.90
CA ALA A 15 -8.44 5.27 -3.63
C ALA A 15 -8.69 4.18 -2.57
N THR A 16 -9.32 3.08 -2.96
CA THR A 16 -9.57 1.92 -2.09
C THR A 16 -8.26 1.29 -1.61
N GLY A 17 -7.28 1.14 -2.50
CA GLY A 17 -5.95 0.65 -2.14
C GLY A 17 -5.27 1.54 -1.11
N PHE A 18 -5.33 2.87 -1.27
CA PHE A 18 -4.71 3.82 -0.36
C PHE A 18 -5.41 3.81 1.00
N ALA A 19 -6.74 3.77 1.01
CA ALA A 19 -7.53 3.66 2.24
C ALA A 19 -7.20 2.36 2.98
N THR A 20 -7.12 1.24 2.25
CA THR A 20 -6.78 -0.08 2.83
C THR A 20 -5.36 -0.09 3.38
N ALA A 21 -4.39 0.50 2.67
CA ALA A 21 -3.01 0.64 3.14
C ALA A 21 -2.92 1.47 4.44
N TRP A 22 -3.73 2.51 4.56
CA TRP A 22 -3.80 3.33 5.78
C TRP A 22 -4.44 2.57 6.95
N VAL A 23 -5.62 1.99 6.74
CA VAL A 23 -6.35 1.23 7.76
C VAL A 23 -5.52 0.02 8.21
N GLY A 24 -4.96 -0.73 7.26
CA GLY A 24 -4.07 -1.85 7.52
C GLY A 24 -2.88 -1.45 8.38
N LEU A 25 -2.28 -0.29 8.14
CA LEU A 25 -1.15 0.15 8.97
C LEU A 25 -1.59 0.42 10.40
N GLU A 26 -2.70 1.13 10.58
CA GLU A 26 -3.17 1.48 11.92
C GLU A 26 -3.57 0.21 12.70
N ILE A 27 -4.21 -0.78 12.05
CA ILE A 27 -4.49 -2.09 12.65
C ILE A 27 -3.19 -2.77 13.11
N VAL A 28 -2.18 -2.75 12.26
CA VAL A 28 -0.91 -3.44 12.50
C VAL A 28 -0.10 -2.73 13.59
N ARG A 29 -0.17 -1.39 13.65
CA ARG A 29 0.36 -0.60 14.76
C ARG A 29 -0.34 -0.89 16.09
N LEU A 30 -1.68 -1.01 16.07
CA LEU A 30 -2.46 -1.40 17.25
C LEU A 30 -2.10 -2.82 17.72
N ALA A 31 -1.77 -3.72 16.78
CA ALA A 31 -1.25 -5.05 17.06
C ALA A 31 0.22 -5.07 17.54
N GLY A 32 0.83 -3.90 17.75
CA GLY A 32 2.18 -3.75 18.31
C GLY A 32 3.30 -3.79 17.28
N TRP A 33 3.00 -3.84 15.98
CA TRP A 33 4.03 -3.73 14.95
C TRP A 33 4.63 -2.33 14.92
N ARG A 34 5.96 -2.28 14.91
CA ARG A 34 6.75 -1.07 14.74
C ARG A 34 7.54 -1.19 13.46
N GLU A 35 7.76 -0.07 12.79
CA GLU A 35 8.60 -0.03 11.59
C GLU A 35 9.98 -0.58 11.95
N PRO A 36 10.47 -1.61 11.25
CA PRO A 36 11.72 -2.26 11.63
C PRO A 36 12.87 -1.25 11.52
N GLU A 37 13.54 -0.99 12.65
CA GLU A 37 14.81 -0.27 12.65
C GLU A 37 15.84 -1.07 11.85
N ALA A 38 16.72 -0.38 11.12
CA ALA A 38 17.65 -0.97 10.16
C ALA A 38 18.74 -1.89 10.76
N ALA A 39 18.59 -2.36 12.01
CA ALA A 39 19.60 -3.15 12.68
C ALA A 39 19.02 -4.30 13.51
N ALA A 40 19.59 -5.48 13.25
CA ALA A 40 19.70 -6.65 14.12
C ALA A 40 18.47 -7.57 14.28
N GLY A 41 18.57 -8.75 13.65
CA GLY A 41 17.99 -9.97 14.22
C GLY A 41 17.46 -10.95 13.19
N ARG A 42 17.93 -12.20 13.27
CA ARG A 42 17.51 -13.36 12.45
C ARG A 42 15.98 -13.42 12.31
N LEU A 43 15.49 -13.19 11.10
CA LEU A 43 14.05 -13.23 10.78
C LEU A 43 13.58 -14.68 10.67
N HIS A 44 12.61 -15.06 11.51
CA HIS A 44 11.95 -16.38 11.46
C HIS A 44 11.09 -16.48 10.18
N PRO A 45 11.07 -17.59 9.42
CA PRO A 45 10.39 -17.66 8.11
C PRO A 45 8.89 -17.32 8.14
N VAL A 46 8.17 -17.64 9.22
CA VAL A 46 6.76 -17.25 9.42
C VAL A 46 6.61 -15.72 9.52
N ARG A 47 7.57 -15.06 10.14
CA ARG A 47 7.61 -13.60 10.26
C ARG A 47 7.86 -12.94 8.90
N ILE A 48 8.69 -13.55 8.05
CA ILE A 48 8.95 -13.09 6.67
C ILE A 48 7.66 -13.11 5.84
N GLY A 49 6.86 -14.17 5.93
CA GLY A 49 5.60 -14.27 5.17
C GLY A 49 4.58 -13.19 5.57
N ILE A 50 4.39 -12.97 6.88
CA ILE A 50 3.50 -11.93 7.40
C ILE A 50 4.01 -10.54 7.02
N GLU A 51 5.32 -10.29 7.18
CA GLU A 51 5.94 -9.01 6.80
C GLU A 51 5.85 -8.76 5.28
N MET A 52 5.91 -9.78 4.43
CA MET A 52 5.70 -9.64 2.99
C MET A 52 4.25 -9.30 2.65
N VAL A 53 3.26 -9.96 3.26
CA VAL A 53 1.84 -9.64 3.04
C VAL A 53 1.53 -8.23 3.55
N LEU A 54 2.08 -7.87 4.70
CA LEU A 54 2.00 -6.52 5.23
C LEU A 54 2.66 -5.51 4.29
N ALA A 55 3.87 -5.77 3.79
CA ALA A 55 4.53 -4.89 2.83
C ALA A 55 3.72 -4.74 1.53
N ALA A 56 3.06 -5.81 1.06
CA ALA A 56 2.19 -5.78 -0.12
C ALA A 56 1.00 -4.81 0.04
N VAL A 57 0.46 -4.67 1.25
CA VAL A 57 -0.69 -3.80 1.55
C VAL A 57 -0.25 -2.40 1.99
N LEU A 58 0.83 -2.31 2.77
CA LEU A 58 1.32 -1.06 3.37
C LEU A 58 2.28 -0.29 2.45
N GLY A 59 2.84 -0.96 1.43
CA GLY A 59 3.86 -0.46 0.51
C GLY A 59 3.57 0.92 -0.08
N PRO A 60 2.37 1.18 -0.66
CA PRO A 60 2.05 2.50 -1.22
C PRO A 60 2.19 3.63 -0.20
N ARG A 61 1.74 3.41 1.03
CA ARG A 61 1.82 4.43 2.09
C ARG A 61 3.25 4.63 2.56
N LEU A 62 4.00 3.55 2.78
CA LEU A 62 5.39 3.62 3.22
C LEU A 62 6.27 4.34 2.18
N LEU A 63 6.07 4.05 0.89
CA LEU A 63 6.76 4.74 -0.21
C LEU A 63 6.49 6.25 -0.21
N LEU A 64 5.24 6.67 -0.04
CA LEU A 64 4.89 8.10 -0.03
C LEU A 64 5.44 8.81 1.21
N VAL A 65 5.26 8.23 2.40
CA VAL A 65 5.71 8.86 3.66
C VAL A 65 7.24 8.95 3.69
N ASN A 66 7.95 7.87 3.36
CA ASN A 66 9.40 7.87 3.35
C ASN A 66 9.96 8.70 2.19
N GLY A 67 9.35 8.65 1.01
CA GLY A 67 9.69 9.51 -0.12
C GLY A 67 9.56 11.00 0.21
N PHE A 68 8.45 11.40 0.85
CA PHE A 68 8.23 12.79 1.26
C PHE A 68 9.22 13.25 2.33
N ARG A 69 9.51 12.41 3.33
CA ARG A 69 10.54 12.70 4.35
C ARG A 69 11.91 12.89 3.73
N ASN A 70 12.31 11.99 2.82
CA ASN A 70 13.62 12.04 2.17
C ASN A 70 13.73 13.21 1.19
N TRP A 71 12.66 13.57 0.49
CA TRP A 71 12.60 14.76 -0.35
C TRP A 71 12.77 16.04 0.49
N ARG A 72 12.04 16.17 1.60
CA ARG A 72 12.20 17.31 2.53
C ARG A 72 13.59 17.40 3.15
N ALA A 73 14.24 16.26 3.38
CA ALA A 73 15.61 16.19 3.88
C ALA A 73 16.68 16.46 2.79
N GLY A 74 16.27 16.72 1.54
CA GLY A 74 17.20 16.92 0.42
C GLY A 74 17.92 15.65 -0.06
N LEU A 75 17.52 14.48 0.43
CA LEU A 75 18.12 13.19 0.09
C LEU A 75 17.57 12.61 -1.23
N VAL A 76 16.41 13.09 -1.67
CA VAL A 76 15.71 12.64 -2.88
C VAL A 76 15.34 13.87 -3.71
N SER A 77 15.63 13.82 -5.01
CA SER A 77 15.25 14.88 -5.95
C SER A 77 13.75 14.89 -6.22
N LEU A 78 13.18 16.05 -6.57
CA LEU A 78 11.75 16.18 -6.89
C LEU A 78 11.30 15.22 -8.02
N PRO A 79 12.06 15.02 -9.12
CA PRO A 79 11.69 14.05 -10.15
C PRO A 79 11.66 12.61 -9.62
N LEU A 80 12.62 12.23 -8.78
CA LEU A 80 12.64 10.89 -8.18
C LEU A 80 11.44 10.69 -7.23
N TYR A 81 11.08 11.72 -6.47
CA TYR A 81 9.86 11.69 -5.66
C TYR A 81 8.59 11.52 -6.53
N ALA A 82 8.50 12.19 -7.68
CA ALA A 82 7.38 12.01 -8.61
C ALA A 82 7.30 10.58 -9.18
N VAL A 83 8.43 9.93 -9.42
CA VAL A 83 8.44 8.51 -9.82
C VAL A 83 7.95 7.62 -8.68
N LEU A 84 8.40 7.89 -7.44
CA LEU A 84 7.92 7.15 -6.26
C LEU A 84 6.41 7.30 -6.06
N THR A 85 5.86 8.50 -6.28
CA THR A 85 4.41 8.71 -6.17
C THR A 85 3.64 7.98 -7.27
N LEU A 86 4.16 7.93 -8.49
CA LEU A 86 3.56 7.17 -9.59
C LEU A 86 3.56 5.67 -9.30
N VAL A 87 4.68 5.13 -8.80
CA VAL A 87 4.78 3.72 -8.40
C VAL A 87 3.80 3.41 -7.27
N ALA A 88 3.71 4.28 -6.27
CA ALA A 88 2.75 4.13 -5.17
C ALA A 88 1.30 4.16 -5.67
N ALA A 89 0.97 5.02 -6.64
CA ALA A 89 -0.36 5.08 -7.25
C ALA A 89 -0.72 3.78 -8.00
N GLY A 90 0.20 3.26 -8.82
CA GLY A 90 0.00 1.99 -9.53
C GLY A 90 -0.14 0.80 -8.58
N TRP A 91 0.72 0.72 -7.55
CA TRP A 91 0.62 -0.30 -6.51
C TRP A 91 -0.72 -0.19 -5.75
N SER A 92 -1.13 1.02 -5.38
CA SER A 92 -2.41 1.26 -4.74
C SER A 92 -3.58 0.77 -5.60
N MET A 93 -3.55 1.03 -6.91
CA MET A 93 -4.57 0.54 -7.82
C MET A 93 -4.63 -1.00 -7.83
N CYS A 94 -3.50 -1.69 -7.94
CA CYS A 94 -3.46 -3.16 -7.91
C CYS A 94 -4.01 -3.73 -6.57
N SER A 95 -3.57 -3.18 -5.44
CA SER A 95 -4.05 -3.61 -4.13
C SER A 95 -5.54 -3.34 -3.94
N GLY A 96 -6.04 -2.20 -4.42
CA GLY A 96 -7.46 -1.85 -4.35
C GLY A 96 -8.35 -2.75 -5.19
N VAL A 97 -7.90 -3.17 -6.38
CA VAL A 97 -8.64 -4.17 -7.18
C VAL A 97 -8.78 -5.48 -6.39
N ILE A 98 -7.71 -5.96 -5.74
CA ILE A 98 -7.76 -7.17 -4.92
C ILE A 98 -8.78 -7.02 -3.79
N VAL A 99 -8.75 -5.89 -3.07
CA VAL A 99 -9.69 -5.60 -1.98
C VAL A 99 -11.14 -5.59 -2.47
N LEU A 100 -11.41 -4.92 -3.59
CA LEU A 100 -12.74 -4.85 -4.17
C LEU A 100 -13.24 -6.25 -4.59
N GLN A 101 -12.38 -7.08 -5.17
CA GLN A 101 -12.74 -8.45 -5.56
C GLN A 101 -13.02 -9.33 -4.34
N VAL A 102 -12.23 -9.21 -3.27
CA VAL A 102 -12.48 -9.93 -2.01
C VAL A 102 -13.79 -9.47 -1.35
N ALA A 103 -14.07 -8.16 -1.35
CA ALA A 103 -15.32 -7.62 -0.83
C ALA A 103 -16.53 -8.11 -1.64
N PHE A 104 -16.42 -8.13 -2.98
CA PHE A 104 -17.46 -8.66 -3.85
C PHE A 104 -17.70 -10.16 -3.61
N ALA A 105 -16.64 -10.96 -3.57
CA ALA A 105 -16.74 -12.39 -3.32
C ALA A 105 -17.34 -12.70 -1.94
N SER A 106 -16.89 -12.01 -0.88
CA SER A 106 -17.43 -12.20 0.48
C SER A 106 -18.90 -11.79 0.58
N GLY A 107 -19.31 -10.69 -0.06
CA GLY A 107 -20.71 -10.31 -0.16
C GLY A 107 -21.57 -11.34 -0.88
N TYR A 108 -21.05 -11.97 -1.94
CA TYR A 108 -21.72 -13.05 -2.66
C TYR A 108 -21.89 -14.32 -1.81
N PHE A 109 -20.91 -14.67 -0.97
CA PHE A 109 -21.00 -15.84 -0.08
C PHE A 109 -21.86 -15.61 1.18
N LEU A 110 -22.16 -14.35 1.51
CA LEU A 110 -22.97 -13.97 2.68
C LEU A 110 -24.45 -13.67 2.33
N ALA A 111 -24.79 -13.59 1.03
CA ALA A 111 -26.14 -13.38 0.51
C ALA A 111 -26.80 -14.71 0.13
#